data_AF-A0A2X1PXV8-F1
#
_entry.id   AF-A0A2X1PXV8-F1
#
_cell.length_a   1.000
_cell.length_b   1.000
_cell.length_c   1.000
_cell.angle_alpha   90.00
_cell.angle_beta   90.00
_cell.angle_gamma   90.00
#
_symmetry.space_group_name_H-M   'P 1'
#
loop_
_entity.id
_entity.type
_entity.pdbx_description
1 polymer ?
#
loop_
_entity_poly.entity_id
_entity_poly.type
_entity_poly.pdbx_seq_one_letter_code
_entity_poly.pdbx_strand_id
1 'polypeptide(L)'
;MRGGEHAIRHPVEGAEDNMKAVLEDLQSINFSKNDVLVGIAASGRTPYVIAGLQYAKSLGALTISIASNPKSVMAEIADIAIETIVGPEILTGSSRLKSGTAQKMVLNMLTTASMILLGKCYENLMVDVQASNEKLKARAVRIVMQATDCDKMLAEQTLIEADQNAKLAIMMILSNLSKSEAKVLLERHQGKLRNALVK
;
A
#
# COMPACT_ATOMS: atom_id res chain seq x y z
N MET A 1 7.73 -3.23 13.52
CA MET A 1 7.85 -1.97 14.30
C MET A 1 8.82 -2.27 15.43
N ARG A 2 9.81 -1.41 15.69
CA ARG A 2 10.82 -1.68 16.73
C ARG A 2 10.15 -1.95 18.08
N GLY A 3 10.47 -3.06 18.74
CA GLY A 3 9.84 -3.44 20.02
C GLY A 3 8.45 -4.10 19.90
N GLY A 4 8.06 -4.55 18.70
CA GLY A 4 6.86 -5.38 18.49
C GLY A 4 5.53 -4.63 18.70
N GLU A 5 4.47 -5.38 19.02
CA GLU A 5 3.12 -4.82 19.21
C GLU A 5 3.03 -3.84 20.38
N HIS A 6 3.86 -4.01 21.43
CA HIS A 6 3.89 -3.10 22.57
C HIS A 6 4.25 -1.66 22.14
N ALA A 7 5.13 -1.53 21.14
CA ALA A 7 5.57 -0.25 20.59
C ALA A 7 4.47 0.53 19.83
N ILE A 8 3.31 -0.09 19.57
CA ILE A 8 2.17 0.58 18.93
C ILE A 8 1.59 1.65 19.86
N ARG A 9 1.56 1.39 21.17
CA ARG A 9 0.93 2.27 22.15
C ARG A 9 1.93 3.05 23.01
N HIS A 10 3.10 2.47 23.28
CA HIS A 10 4.07 3.05 24.20
C HIS A 10 5.49 2.91 23.65
N PRO A 11 6.39 3.88 23.88
CA PRO A 11 7.80 3.72 23.58
C PRO A 11 8.38 2.48 24.26
N VAL A 12 9.29 1.79 23.58
CA VAL A 12 10.12 0.73 24.16
C VAL A 12 11.56 1.23 24.16
N GLU A 13 12.11 1.44 25.36
CA GLU A 13 13.44 2.00 25.56
C GLU A 13 14.52 1.11 24.90
N GLY A 14 15.48 1.72 24.21
CA GLY A 14 16.59 1.02 23.54
C GLY A 14 16.21 0.21 22.29
N ALA A 15 14.92 0.09 21.94
CA ALA A 15 14.49 -0.70 20.79
C ALA A 15 15.00 -0.14 19.44
N GLU A 16 15.30 1.15 19.36
CA GLU A 16 15.83 1.79 18.15
C GLU A 16 17.31 1.53 17.89
N ASP A 17 18.04 1.14 18.93
CA ASP A 17 19.48 0.82 18.87
C ASP A 17 19.72 -0.69 18.69
N ASN A 18 18.68 -1.52 18.79
CA ASN A 18 18.81 -2.97 18.72
C ASN A 18 18.89 -3.47 17.26
N MET A 19 20.12 -3.59 16.76
CA MET A 19 20.40 -4.12 15.42
C MET A 19 20.11 -5.62 15.26
N LYS A 20 20.03 -6.42 16.34
CA LYS A 20 19.73 -7.86 16.24
C LYS A 20 18.23 -8.11 16.09
N ALA A 21 17.42 -7.36 16.81
CA ALA A 21 15.97 -7.51 16.79
C ALA A 21 15.37 -7.35 15.37
N VAL A 22 15.90 -6.43 14.56
CA VAL A 22 15.38 -6.26 13.18
C VAL A 22 15.62 -7.48 12.29
N LEU A 23 16.72 -8.22 12.51
CA LEU A 23 16.98 -9.47 11.77
C LEU A 23 15.97 -10.53 12.16
N GLU A 24 15.73 -10.70 13.46
CA GLU A 24 14.72 -11.64 13.99
C GLU A 24 13.32 -11.27 13.49
N ASP A 25 12.96 -9.98 13.52
CA ASP A 25 11.67 -9.48 13.03
C ASP A 25 11.50 -9.78 11.54
N LEU A 26 12.52 -9.53 10.70
CA LEU A 26 12.46 -9.80 9.26
C LEU A 26 12.44 -11.31 8.94
N GLN A 27 13.17 -12.12 9.72
CA GLN A 27 13.15 -13.57 9.58
C GLN A 27 11.80 -14.18 9.98
N SER A 28 11.16 -13.63 11.01
CA SER A 28 9.86 -14.12 11.50
C SER A 28 8.75 -14.05 10.45
N ILE A 29 8.86 -13.09 9.52
CA ILE A 29 7.93 -12.92 8.39
C ILE A 29 8.43 -13.57 7.09
N ASN A 30 9.51 -14.35 7.15
CA ASN A 30 10.18 -14.96 6.00
C ASN A 30 10.55 -13.96 4.89
N PHE A 31 11.05 -12.77 5.27
CA PHE A 31 11.47 -11.74 4.31
C PHE A 31 12.49 -12.31 3.31
N SER A 32 12.28 -12.02 2.03
CA SER A 32 13.03 -12.60 0.92
C SER A 32 13.44 -11.55 -0.12
N LYS A 33 14.24 -11.96 -1.11
CA LYS A 33 14.64 -11.12 -2.25
C LYS A 33 13.49 -10.64 -3.14
N ASN A 34 12.34 -11.30 -3.06
CA ASN A 34 11.15 -10.93 -3.84
C ASN A 34 10.32 -9.85 -3.14
N ASP A 35 10.65 -9.52 -1.89
CA ASP A 35 10.02 -8.48 -1.11
C ASP A 35 10.74 -7.13 -1.31
N VAL A 36 10.07 -6.05 -0.91
CA VAL A 36 10.64 -4.69 -0.91
C VAL A 36 10.69 -4.20 0.53
N LEU A 37 11.86 -3.77 1.00
CA LEU A 37 11.99 -3.18 2.33
C LEU A 37 11.98 -1.65 2.26
N VAL A 38 11.06 -1.02 2.97
CA VAL A 38 11.00 0.44 3.13
C VAL A 38 11.43 0.82 4.55
N GLY A 39 12.64 1.34 4.70
CA GLY A 39 13.19 1.83 5.96
C GLY A 39 12.78 3.27 6.25
N ILE A 40 12.19 3.51 7.42
CA ILE A 40 11.61 4.82 7.77
C ILE A 40 12.25 5.33 9.07
N ALA A 41 12.97 6.45 8.98
CA ALA A 41 13.43 7.18 10.15
C ALA A 41 13.69 8.64 9.78
N ALA A 42 13.05 9.59 10.47
CA ALA A 42 13.23 11.01 10.20
C ALA A 42 14.70 11.45 10.30
N SER A 43 15.44 10.87 11.27
CA SER A 43 16.86 11.15 11.48
C SER A 43 17.76 10.64 10.34
N GLY A 44 17.31 9.61 9.60
CA GLY A 44 18.09 8.92 8.58
C GLY A 44 19.27 8.09 9.12
N ARG A 45 19.36 7.90 10.44
CA ARG A 45 20.51 7.25 11.11
C ARG A 45 20.13 6.25 12.21
N THR A 46 18.87 5.81 12.26
CA THR A 46 18.40 4.91 13.32
C THR A 46 19.01 3.50 13.14
N PRO A 47 19.76 2.96 14.11
CA PRO A 47 20.47 1.70 13.98
C PRO A 47 19.61 0.51 13.57
N TYR A 48 18.44 0.34 14.18
CA TYR A 48 17.49 -0.72 13.83
C TYR A 48 17.11 -0.69 12.34
N VAL A 49 16.87 0.50 11.78
CA VAL A 49 16.47 0.66 10.37
C VAL A 49 17.65 0.44 9.43
N ILE A 50 18.84 0.93 9.82
CA ILE A 50 20.09 0.70 9.07
C ILE A 50 20.38 -0.79 8.94
N ALA A 51 20.35 -1.53 10.06
CA ALA A 51 20.63 -2.96 10.06
C ALA A 51 19.59 -3.74 9.22
N GLY A 52 18.31 -3.35 9.27
CA GLY A 52 17.27 -3.92 8.42
C GLY A 52 17.53 -3.70 6.93
N LEU A 53 17.89 -2.48 6.52
CA LEU A 53 18.21 -2.15 5.13
C LEU A 53 19.45 -2.91 4.64
N GLN A 54 20.50 -3.01 5.46
CA GLN A 54 21.70 -3.78 5.13
C GLN A 54 21.38 -5.27 4.94
N TYR A 55 20.55 -5.85 5.81
CA TYR A 55 20.11 -7.24 5.69
C TYR A 55 19.27 -7.47 4.43
N ALA A 56 18.31 -6.60 4.13
CA ALA A 56 17.52 -6.72 2.91
C ALA A 56 18.40 -6.62 1.65
N LYS A 57 19.36 -5.69 1.64
CA LYS A 57 20.30 -5.53 0.53
C LYS A 57 21.21 -6.76 0.35
N SER A 58 21.68 -7.38 1.44
CA SER A 58 22.50 -8.59 1.35
C SER A 58 21.73 -9.80 0.80
N LEU A 59 20.41 -9.83 0.97
CA LEU A 59 19.52 -10.82 0.35
C LEU A 59 19.21 -10.52 -1.13
N GLY A 60 19.55 -9.32 -1.63
CA GLY A 60 19.21 -8.86 -2.98
C GLY A 60 17.77 -8.35 -3.12
N ALA A 61 17.10 -8.03 -2.01
CA ALA A 61 15.79 -7.37 -2.03
C ALA A 61 15.94 -5.88 -2.41
N LEU A 62 14.92 -5.31 -3.05
CA LEU A 62 14.88 -3.87 -3.32
C LEU A 62 14.73 -3.11 -1.99
N THR A 63 15.57 -2.09 -1.81
CA THR A 63 15.58 -1.28 -0.60
C THR A 63 15.23 0.18 -0.88
N ILE A 64 14.34 0.73 -0.05
CA ILE A 64 13.90 2.13 -0.11
C ILE A 64 14.13 2.76 1.27
N SER A 65 14.65 3.99 1.30
CA SER A 65 14.75 4.77 2.54
C SER A 65 13.86 6.01 2.49
N ILE A 66 13.25 6.36 3.63
CA ILE A 66 12.53 7.62 3.84
C ILE A 66 13.13 8.33 5.06
N ALA A 67 13.77 9.48 4.82
CA ALA A 67 14.42 10.29 5.84
C ALA A 67 14.22 11.79 5.61
N SER A 68 14.37 12.61 6.65
CA SER A 68 14.20 14.08 6.56
C SER A 68 15.52 14.85 6.53
N ASN A 69 16.66 14.15 6.70
CA ASN A 69 17.99 14.72 6.62
C ASN A 69 18.65 14.31 5.30
N PRO A 70 19.31 15.23 4.58
CA PRO A 70 19.96 14.92 3.31
C PRO A 70 21.21 14.07 3.53
N LYS A 71 21.56 13.24 2.54
CA LYS A 71 22.76 12.38 2.55
C LYS A 71 22.85 11.53 3.82
N SER A 72 21.72 10.97 4.21
CA SER A 72 21.66 10.15 5.43
C SER A 72 22.34 8.79 5.23
N VAL A 73 22.77 8.16 6.33
CA VAL A 73 23.34 6.80 6.29
C VAL A 73 22.36 5.82 5.65
N MET A 74 21.07 5.94 5.94
CA MET A 74 20.04 5.13 5.29
C MET A 74 19.93 5.36 3.78
N ALA A 75 20.12 6.61 3.32
CA ALA A 75 20.07 6.95 1.90
C ALA A 75 21.25 6.37 1.12
N GLU A 76 22.44 6.27 1.73
CA GLU A 76 23.62 5.64 1.11
C GLU A 76 23.47 4.12 1.00
N ILE A 77 22.75 3.49 1.92
CA ILE A 77 22.51 2.04 1.91
C ILE A 77 21.42 1.68 0.89
N ALA A 78 20.32 2.43 0.84
CA ALA A 78 19.16 2.08 0.03
C ALA A 78 19.39 2.26 -1.48
N ASP A 79 18.68 1.47 -2.30
CA ASP A 79 18.71 1.62 -3.76
C ASP A 79 17.92 2.87 -4.21
N ILE A 80 16.85 3.20 -3.48
CA ILE A 80 16.04 4.40 -3.70
C ILE A 80 16.01 5.21 -2.40
N ALA A 81 16.49 6.45 -2.45
CA ALA A 81 16.42 7.39 -1.33
C ALA A 81 15.31 8.43 -1.55
N ILE A 82 14.35 8.50 -0.63
CA ILE A 82 13.30 9.52 -0.59
C ILE A 82 13.63 10.47 0.57
N GLU A 83 14.15 11.64 0.24
CA GLU A 83 14.59 12.64 1.22
C GLU A 83 13.56 13.77 1.37
N THR A 84 12.74 13.70 2.43
CA THR A 84 11.69 14.70 2.73
C THR A 84 12.25 15.83 3.59
N ILE A 85 12.96 16.78 2.97
CA ILE A 85 13.60 17.90 3.68
C ILE A 85 12.55 18.92 4.15
N VAL A 86 11.98 18.68 5.33
CA VAL A 86 10.91 19.52 5.91
C VAL A 86 11.44 20.68 6.77
N GLY A 87 12.75 20.75 7.01
CA GLY A 87 13.39 21.74 7.87
C GLY A 87 13.13 21.55 9.38
N PRO A 88 13.63 22.45 10.24
CA PRO A 88 13.51 22.34 11.69
C PRO A 88 12.07 22.27 12.18
N GLU A 89 11.77 21.40 13.13
CA GLU A 89 10.44 21.29 13.74
C GLU A 89 10.16 22.47 14.69
N ILE A 90 8.89 22.87 14.81
CA ILE A 90 8.51 23.98 15.71
C ILE A 90 8.82 23.68 17.18
N LEU A 91 8.69 22.40 17.58
CA LEU A 91 9.24 21.88 18.82
C LEU A 91 10.52 21.11 18.45
N THR A 92 11.68 21.63 18.86
CA THR A 92 13.00 21.07 18.49
C THR A 92 13.05 19.56 18.72
N GLY A 93 13.39 18.81 17.66
CA GLY A 93 13.51 17.35 17.69
C GLY A 93 12.20 16.56 17.60
N SER A 94 11.04 17.23 17.65
CA SER A 94 9.71 16.59 17.60
C SER A 94 9.31 16.16 16.18
N SER A 95 10.05 15.20 15.63
CA SER A 95 9.87 14.71 14.25
C SER A 95 8.50 14.07 13.98
N ARG A 96 7.69 13.79 15.01
CA ARG A 96 6.30 13.35 14.85
C ARG A 96 5.41 14.38 14.13
N LEU A 97 5.88 15.62 13.99
CA LEU A 97 5.19 16.73 13.33
C LEU A 97 5.38 16.69 11.80
N LYS A 98 6.22 17.57 11.23
CA LYS A 98 6.36 17.69 9.78
C LYS A 98 6.95 16.43 9.17
N SER A 99 7.96 15.84 9.79
CA SER A 99 8.59 14.62 9.27
C SER A 99 7.59 13.45 9.25
N GLY A 100 6.82 13.25 10.33
CA GLY A 100 5.75 12.25 10.37
C GLY A 100 4.65 12.50 9.33
N THR A 101 4.29 13.76 9.10
CA THR A 101 3.31 14.15 8.07
C THR A 101 3.84 13.82 6.66
N ALA A 102 5.10 14.14 6.38
CA ALA A 102 5.74 13.84 5.11
C ALA A 102 5.81 12.32 4.87
N GLN A 103 6.24 11.55 5.87
CA GLN A 103 6.29 10.09 5.81
C GLN A 103 4.92 9.49 5.49
N LYS A 104 3.86 9.96 6.17
CA LYS A 104 2.48 9.52 5.87
C LYS A 104 2.11 9.77 4.41
N MET A 105 2.41 10.95 3.89
CA MET A 105 2.09 11.29 2.49
C MET A 105 2.84 10.39 1.51
N VAL A 106 4.14 10.15 1.73
CA VAL A 106 4.95 9.25 0.90
C VAL A 106 4.40 7.83 0.93
N LEU A 107 4.11 7.27 2.12
CA LEU A 107 3.55 5.91 2.23
C LEU A 107 2.18 5.79 1.55
N ASN A 108 1.33 6.81 1.68
CA ASN A 108 0.06 6.87 0.97
C ASN A 108 0.27 6.87 -0.55
N MET A 109 1.26 7.61 -1.07
CA MET A 109 1.60 7.62 -2.49
C MET A 109 2.11 6.24 -2.95
N LEU A 110 3.07 5.64 -2.25
CA LEU A 110 3.64 4.34 -2.60
C LEU A 110 2.55 3.28 -2.73
N THR A 111 1.68 3.18 -1.73
CA THR A 111 0.61 2.17 -1.73
C THR A 111 -0.50 2.49 -2.74
N THR A 112 -0.99 3.73 -2.76
CA THR A 112 -2.11 4.12 -3.65
C THR A 112 -1.71 4.03 -5.12
N ALA A 113 -0.55 4.57 -5.50
CA ALA A 113 -0.07 4.53 -6.88
C ALA A 113 0.19 3.09 -7.33
N SER A 114 0.81 2.26 -6.49
CA SER A 114 1.04 0.84 -6.80
C SER A 114 -0.28 0.10 -7.01
N MET A 115 -1.27 0.28 -6.14
CA MET A 115 -2.57 -0.38 -6.27
C MET A 115 -3.33 0.08 -7.52
N ILE A 116 -3.24 1.37 -7.89
CA ILE A 116 -3.79 1.86 -9.16
C ILE A 116 -3.13 1.15 -10.35
N LEU A 117 -1.81 1.05 -10.39
CA LEU A 117 -1.06 0.40 -11.48
C LEU A 117 -1.31 -1.12 -11.55
N LEU A 118 -1.59 -1.75 -10.41
CA LEU A 118 -2.03 -3.15 -10.31
C LEU A 118 -3.52 -3.35 -10.69
N GLY A 119 -4.20 -2.29 -11.14
CA GLY A 119 -5.58 -2.37 -11.60
C GLY A 119 -6.62 -2.46 -10.49
N LYS A 120 -6.31 -2.10 -9.24
CA LYS A 120 -7.28 -2.11 -8.12
C LYS A 120 -8.33 -1.00 -8.20
N CYS A 121 -8.16 -0.07 -9.14
CA CYS A 121 -9.10 1.00 -9.45
C CYS A 121 -9.59 0.91 -10.90
N TYR A 122 -10.76 1.50 -11.15
CA TYR A 122 -11.25 1.82 -12.50
C TYR A 122 -11.49 3.31 -12.54
N GLU A 123 -10.82 4.01 -13.45
CA GLU A 123 -10.74 5.47 -13.43
C GLU A 123 -10.23 5.96 -12.06
N ASN A 124 -11.02 6.71 -11.31
CA ASN A 124 -10.74 7.13 -9.94
C ASN A 124 -11.57 6.38 -8.88
N LEU A 125 -12.30 5.33 -9.29
CA LEU A 125 -13.18 4.55 -8.44
C LEU A 125 -12.43 3.33 -7.86
N MET A 126 -12.59 3.14 -6.54
CA MET A 126 -12.00 2.00 -5.81
C MET A 126 -12.87 0.75 -5.99
N VAL A 127 -12.73 0.08 -7.12
CA VAL A 127 -13.58 -1.04 -7.52
C VAL A 127 -13.27 -2.37 -6.82
N ASP A 128 -12.09 -2.52 -6.22
CA ASP A 128 -11.71 -3.73 -5.44
C ASP A 128 -12.03 -3.53 -3.95
N VAL A 129 -13.28 -3.18 -3.65
CA VAL A 129 -13.78 -2.97 -2.29
C VAL A 129 -14.42 -4.24 -1.75
N GLN A 130 -14.03 -4.65 -0.54
CA GLN A 130 -14.73 -5.73 0.17
C GLN A 130 -15.93 -5.17 0.91
N ALA A 131 -17.13 -5.60 0.53
CA ALA A 131 -18.39 -5.16 1.13
C ALA A 131 -18.69 -5.84 2.49
N SER A 132 -17.80 -5.67 3.48
CA SER A 132 -17.88 -6.35 4.79
C SER A 132 -18.88 -5.75 5.78
N ASN A 133 -19.50 -4.61 5.48
CA ASN A 133 -20.52 -3.96 6.29
C ASN A 133 -21.49 -3.17 5.40
N GLU A 134 -22.64 -2.76 5.96
CA GLU A 134 -23.70 -2.07 5.22
C GLU A 134 -23.23 -0.78 4.52
N LYS A 135 -22.31 -0.02 5.13
CA LYS A 135 -21.71 1.15 4.49
C LYS A 135 -20.90 0.77 3.24
N LEU A 136 -20.13 -0.33 3.31
CA LEU A 136 -19.32 -0.78 2.19
C LEU A 136 -20.17 -1.43 1.08
N LYS A 137 -21.29 -2.09 1.42
CA LYS A 137 -22.29 -2.54 0.44
C LYS A 137 -22.91 -1.37 -0.33
N ALA A 138 -23.40 -0.35 0.38
CA ALA A 138 -23.94 0.85 -0.24
C ALA A 138 -22.90 1.57 -1.12
N ARG A 139 -21.62 1.57 -0.70
CA ARG A 139 -20.51 2.10 -1.49
C ARG A 139 -20.27 1.26 -2.75
N ALA A 140 -20.31 -0.06 -2.68
CA ALA A 140 -20.15 -0.94 -3.84
C ALA A 140 -21.23 -0.67 -4.89
N VAL A 141 -22.51 -0.58 -4.48
CA VAL A 141 -23.62 -0.22 -5.39
C VAL A 141 -23.36 1.13 -6.07
N ARG A 142 -22.97 2.15 -5.31
CA ARG A 142 -22.65 3.47 -5.85
C ARG A 142 -21.50 3.43 -6.85
N ILE A 143 -20.45 2.65 -6.57
CA ILE A 143 -19.30 2.50 -7.47
C ILE A 143 -19.72 1.86 -8.78
N VAL A 144 -20.53 0.80 -8.74
CA VAL A 144 -21.03 0.14 -9.95
C VAL A 144 -21.85 1.12 -10.78
N MET A 145 -22.83 1.80 -10.16
CA MET A 145 -23.66 2.81 -10.85
C MET A 145 -22.81 3.93 -11.47
N GLN A 146 -21.83 4.46 -10.75
CA GLN A 146 -20.96 5.53 -11.25
C GLN A 146 -20.04 5.09 -12.40
N ALA A 147 -19.65 3.81 -12.44
CA ALA A 147 -18.76 3.29 -13.47
C ALA A 147 -19.50 2.87 -14.75
N THR A 148 -20.80 2.60 -14.67
CA THR A 148 -21.60 2.02 -15.76
C THR A 148 -22.81 2.84 -16.17
N ASP A 149 -23.11 3.92 -15.43
CA ASP A 149 -24.33 4.74 -15.55
C ASP A 149 -25.64 3.94 -15.45
N CYS A 150 -25.60 2.74 -14.85
CA CYS A 150 -26.80 1.92 -14.66
C CYS A 150 -27.66 2.38 -13.49
N ASP A 151 -28.90 1.90 -13.45
CA ASP A 151 -29.76 2.12 -12.29
C ASP A 151 -29.33 1.28 -11.07
N LYS A 152 -29.92 1.62 -9.92
CA LYS A 152 -29.62 0.96 -8.65
C LYS A 152 -30.01 -0.52 -8.65
N MET A 153 -31.13 -0.87 -9.32
CA MET A 153 -31.66 -2.24 -9.30
C MET A 153 -30.70 -3.18 -10.04
N LEU A 154 -30.24 -2.79 -11.22
CA LEU A 154 -29.26 -3.55 -11.99
C LEU A 154 -27.92 -3.66 -11.25
N ALA A 155 -27.46 -2.58 -10.60
CA ALA A 155 -26.24 -2.60 -9.80
C ALA A 155 -26.32 -3.59 -8.64
N GLU A 156 -27.41 -3.56 -7.86
CA GLU A 156 -27.62 -4.46 -6.72
C GLU A 156 -27.72 -5.93 -7.16
N GLN A 157 -28.48 -6.19 -8.21
CA GLN A 157 -28.66 -7.55 -8.75
C GLN A 157 -27.32 -8.12 -9.27
N THR A 158 -26.59 -7.34 -10.06
CA THR A 158 -25.29 -7.78 -10.61
C THR A 158 -24.25 -7.95 -9.50
N LEU A 159 -24.26 -7.10 -8.45
CA LEU A 159 -23.38 -7.28 -7.30
C LEU A 159 -23.66 -8.59 -6.57
N ILE A 160 -24.92 -8.98 -6.40
CA ILE A 160 -25.27 -10.29 -5.81
C ILE A 160 -24.71 -11.42 -6.68
N GLU A 161 -24.92 -11.36 -7.99
CA GLU A 161 -24.39 -12.36 -8.94
C GLU A 161 -22.86 -12.43 -8.94
N ALA A 162 -22.19 -11.29 -8.76
CA ALA A 162 -20.75 -11.16 -8.70
C ALA A 162 -20.14 -11.42 -7.30
N ASP A 163 -20.87 -12.04 -6.36
CA ASP A 163 -20.42 -12.29 -4.97
C ASP A 163 -19.96 -11.02 -4.24
N GLN A 164 -20.68 -9.92 -4.43
CA GLN A 164 -20.37 -8.59 -3.91
C GLN A 164 -19.06 -7.97 -4.44
N ASN A 165 -18.52 -8.50 -5.54
CA ASN A 165 -17.34 -7.94 -6.19
C ASN A 165 -17.72 -6.84 -7.19
N ALA A 166 -17.52 -5.58 -6.82
CA ALA A 166 -17.87 -4.43 -7.67
C ALA A 166 -17.09 -4.41 -8.99
N LYS A 167 -15.81 -4.79 -8.98
CA LYS A 167 -15.00 -4.87 -10.21
C LYS A 167 -15.59 -5.87 -11.20
N LEU A 168 -15.97 -7.05 -10.75
CA LEU A 168 -16.59 -8.07 -11.59
C LEU A 168 -17.99 -7.66 -12.06
N ALA A 169 -18.79 -7.04 -11.19
CA ALA A 169 -20.10 -6.50 -11.57
C ALA A 169 -19.99 -5.44 -12.68
N ILE A 170 -19.04 -4.51 -12.58
CA ILE A 170 -18.75 -3.52 -13.65
C ILE A 170 -18.37 -4.24 -14.94
N MET A 171 -17.51 -5.26 -14.87
CA MET A 171 -17.12 -6.05 -16.04
C MET A 171 -18.33 -6.70 -16.71
N MET A 172 -19.19 -7.37 -15.93
CA MET A 172 -20.39 -8.04 -16.43
C MET A 172 -21.33 -7.06 -17.14
N ILE A 173 -21.63 -5.91 -16.53
CA ILE A 173 -22.53 -4.91 -17.09
C ILE A 173 -21.99 -4.32 -18.39
N LEU A 174 -20.72 -3.88 -18.40
CA LEU A 174 -20.16 -3.18 -19.57
C LEU A 174 -19.82 -4.10 -20.74
N SER A 175 -19.52 -5.38 -20.49
CA SER A 175 -19.22 -6.36 -21.54
C SER A 175 -20.40 -7.22 -21.95
N ASN A 176 -21.51 -7.17 -21.20
CA ASN A 176 -22.68 -8.02 -21.35
C ASN A 176 -22.33 -9.53 -21.35
N LEU A 177 -21.36 -9.90 -20.50
CA LEU A 177 -20.87 -11.28 -20.34
C LEU A 177 -21.41 -11.90 -19.05
N SER A 178 -21.50 -13.22 -19.03
CA SER A 178 -21.78 -13.95 -17.79
C SER A 178 -20.63 -13.77 -16.78
N LYS A 179 -20.92 -14.03 -15.50
CA LYS A 179 -19.92 -14.00 -14.41
C LYS A 179 -18.65 -14.78 -14.75
N SER A 180 -18.80 -15.99 -15.29
CA SER A 180 -17.67 -16.88 -15.60
C SER A 180 -16.81 -16.32 -16.74
N GLU A 181 -17.44 -15.85 -17.81
CA GLU A 181 -16.75 -15.26 -18.96
C GLU A 181 -16.05 -13.95 -18.57
N ALA A 182 -16.74 -13.07 -17.84
CA ALA A 182 -16.19 -11.82 -17.33
C ALA A 182 -14.98 -12.06 -16.43
N LYS A 183 -15.03 -13.07 -15.55
CA LYS A 183 -13.91 -13.44 -14.68
C LYS A 183 -12.69 -13.89 -15.48
N VAL A 184 -12.87 -14.79 -16.44
CA VAL A 184 -11.79 -15.28 -17.31
C VAL A 184 -11.17 -14.13 -18.11
N LEU A 185 -11.99 -13.26 -18.69
CA LEU A 185 -11.49 -12.14 -19.49
C LEU A 185 -10.72 -11.12 -18.64
N LEU A 186 -11.18 -10.89 -17.41
CA LEU A 186 -10.52 -10.02 -16.45
C LEU A 186 -9.17 -10.60 -15.98
N GLU A 187 -9.09 -11.92 -15.73
CA GLU A 187 -7.85 -12.62 -15.38
C GLU A 187 -6.82 -12.58 -16.51
N ARG A 188 -7.25 -12.76 -17.77
CA ARG A 188 -6.38 -12.62 -18.96
C ARG A 188 -5.71 -11.24 -19.05
N HIS A 189 -6.35 -10.20 -18.51
CA HIS A 189 -5.83 -8.84 -18.46
C HIS A 189 -5.34 -8.44 -17.07
N GLN A 190 -4.95 -9.42 -16.23
CA GLN A 190 -4.34 -9.19 -14.92
C GLN A 190 -5.22 -8.36 -13.97
N GLY A 191 -6.55 -8.42 -14.09
CA GLY A 191 -7.46 -7.67 -13.24
C GLY A 191 -7.63 -6.19 -13.62
N LYS A 192 -7.09 -5.74 -14.76
CA LYS A 192 -7.17 -4.36 -15.25
C LYS A 192 -8.43 -4.16 -16.11
N LEU A 193 -9.49 -3.62 -15.50
CA LEU A 193 -10.80 -3.41 -16.13
C LEU A 193 -10.72 -2.68 -17.47
N ARG A 194 -10.01 -1.55 -17.53
CA ARG A 194 -9.90 -0.75 -18.76
C ARG A 194 -9.32 -1.56 -19.92
N ASN A 195 -8.34 -2.42 -19.66
CA ASN A 195 -7.74 -3.25 -20.72
C ASN A 195 -8.69 -4.37 -21.15
N ALA A 196 -9.41 -4.98 -20.20
CA ALA A 196 -10.34 -6.07 -20.48
C ALA A 196 -11.60 -5.62 -21.26
N LEU A 197 -11.99 -4.35 -21.14
CA LEU A 197 -13.17 -3.77 -21.78
C LEU A 197 -12.88 -3.19 -23.19
N VAL A 198 -11.62 -2.98 -23.54
CA VAL A 198 -11.23 -2.53 -24.88
C VAL A 198 -11.20 -3.74 -25.81
N LYS A 199 -12.01 -3.70 -26.87
CA LYS A 199 -11.97 -4.66 -27.98
C LYS A 199 -10.71 -4.46 -28.83
#